data_AF-A0A945JUF3-F1
#
_entry.id   AF-A0A945JUF3-F1
#
_cell.length_a   1.000
_cell.length_b   1.000
_cell.length_c   1.000
_cell.angle_alpha   90.00
_cell.angle_beta   90.00
_cell.angle_gamma   90.00
#
_symmetry.space_group_name_H-M   'P 1'
#
loop_
_entity.id
_entity.type
_entity.pdbx_description
1 polymer ?
#
loop_
_entity_poly.entity_id
_entity_poly.type
_entity_poly.pdbx_seq_one_letter_code
_entity_poly.pdbx_strand_id
1 'polypeptide(L)'
;MLFIWKDAYTAGGRYDVADLNLAERRPAVVGGDAGPHHRRGQRWLFDEWAMQGLTCASRVSGDLNERHNLDAGWTVEISMPWSGLAHLLDGPSPVAGDRLRIALARNQVIDQMQQQFTTCWSWHTAGDAGLYAPEGYPVVELRS
;
A
#
# COMPACT_ATOMS: atom_id res chain seq x y z
N MET A 1 7.73 0.93 -0.55
CA MET A 1 6.95 0.26 -1.61
C MET A 1 5.99 1.22 -2.32
N LEU A 2 6.13 1.36 -3.63
CA LEU A 2 5.22 2.08 -4.53
C LEU A 2 4.95 1.23 -5.78
N PHE A 3 3.69 1.20 -6.24
CA PHE A 3 3.30 0.52 -7.48
C PHE A 3 2.89 1.53 -8.54
N ILE A 4 3.42 1.37 -9.75
CA ILE A 4 3.05 2.19 -10.91
C ILE A 4 2.68 1.27 -12.06
N TRP A 5 1.50 1.45 -12.64
CA TRP A 5 1.12 0.70 -13.84
C TRP A 5 2.09 0.99 -14.98
N LYS A 6 2.53 -0.03 -15.71
CA LYS A 6 3.52 0.16 -16.79
C LYS A 6 2.99 1.06 -17.90
N ASP A 7 1.70 1.00 -18.20
CA ASP A 7 1.03 1.86 -19.18
C ASP A 7 0.97 3.35 -18.76
N ALA A 8 1.13 3.66 -17.47
CA ALA A 8 1.18 5.02 -16.95
C ALA A 8 2.60 5.60 -16.93
N TYR A 9 3.63 4.76 -17.04
CA TYR A 9 5.02 5.20 -17.08
C TYR A 9 5.42 5.49 -18.53
N THR A 10 5.25 6.74 -18.97
CA THR A 10 5.67 7.21 -20.29
C THR A 10 6.92 8.07 -20.20
N ALA A 11 7.78 8.02 -21.23
CA ALA A 11 8.94 8.91 -21.32
C ALA A 11 8.49 10.38 -21.31
N GLY A 12 9.15 11.21 -20.49
CA GLY A 12 8.75 12.60 -20.23
C GLY A 12 7.44 12.77 -19.46
N GLY A 13 6.83 11.68 -18.96
CA GLY A 13 5.60 11.70 -18.18
C GLY A 13 5.84 12.01 -16.69
N ARG A 14 4.76 12.08 -15.92
CA ARG A 14 4.80 12.42 -14.47
C ARG A 14 5.68 11.51 -13.60
N TYR A 15 5.92 10.27 -14.05
CA TYR A 15 6.73 9.29 -13.32
C TYR A 15 8.16 9.21 -13.87
N ASP A 16 8.50 9.94 -14.94
CA ASP A 16 9.86 9.99 -15.49
C ASP A 16 10.72 11.00 -14.71
N VAL A 17 10.99 10.65 -13.45
CA VAL A 17 11.68 11.47 -12.45
C VAL A 17 12.78 10.67 -11.76
N ALA A 18 13.77 11.35 -11.16
CA ALA A 18 14.98 10.72 -10.65
C ALA A 18 14.75 9.66 -9.55
N ASP A 19 13.75 9.84 -8.69
CA ASP A 19 13.43 8.88 -7.63
C ASP A 19 12.64 7.65 -8.13
N LEU A 20 12.13 7.69 -9.37
CA LEU A 20 11.40 6.60 -10.03
C LEU A 20 12.09 6.10 -11.30
N ASN A 21 13.35 6.49 -11.53
CA ASN A 21 14.12 6.09 -12.70
C ASN A 21 14.28 4.56 -12.78
N LEU A 22 13.77 3.95 -13.86
CA LEU A 22 13.77 2.49 -14.02
C LEU A 22 15.17 1.86 -14.11
N ALA A 23 16.15 2.56 -14.69
CA ALA A 23 17.52 2.05 -14.85
C ALA A 23 18.30 2.06 -13.54
N GLU A 24 18.08 3.09 -12.72
CA GLU A 24 18.73 3.28 -11.43
C GLU A 24 18.06 2.46 -10.33
N ARG A 25 16.72 2.51 -10.24
CA ARG A 25 15.94 1.87 -9.18
C ARG A 25 15.66 0.39 -9.42
N ARG A 26 15.72 -0.06 -10.68
CA ARG A 26 15.52 -1.47 -11.10
C ARG A 26 14.32 -2.14 -10.42
N PRO A 27 13.11 -1.53 -10.46
CA PRO A 27 11.95 -2.05 -9.76
C PRO A 27 11.55 -3.43 -10.30
N ALA A 28 10.96 -4.25 -9.43
CA ALA A 28 10.39 -5.53 -9.85
C ALA A 28 9.16 -5.33 -10.77
N VAL A 29 8.79 -6.38 -11.51
CA VAL A 29 7.59 -6.40 -12.35
C VAL A 29 6.58 -7.37 -11.74
N VAL A 30 5.35 -6.89 -11.50
CA VAL A 30 4.26 -7.69 -10.89
C VAL A 30 2.96 -7.60 -11.68
N GLY A 31 2.04 -8.57 -11.52
CA GLY A 31 0.73 -8.60 -12.18
C GLY A 31 0.71 -9.17 -13.61
N GLY A 32 1.73 -9.95 -13.98
CA GLY A 32 1.77 -10.76 -15.21
C GLY A 32 1.01 -12.08 -15.04
N ASP A 33 1.70 -13.20 -15.28
CA ASP A 33 1.13 -14.56 -15.18
C ASP A 33 0.75 -14.95 -13.74
N ALA A 34 1.34 -14.29 -12.75
CA ALA A 34 0.93 -14.40 -11.35
C ALA A 34 -0.23 -13.45 -11.07
N GLY A 35 -1.35 -14.01 -10.60
CA GLY A 35 -2.48 -13.23 -10.08
C GLY A 35 -2.08 -12.34 -8.89
N PRO A 36 -2.92 -11.37 -8.52
CA PRO A 36 -4.21 -11.07 -9.12
C PRO A 36 -4.08 -10.27 -10.44
N HIS A 37 -4.85 -10.69 -11.44
CA HIS A 37 -4.87 -10.06 -12.77
C HIS A 37 -5.73 -8.81 -12.75
N HIS A 38 -5.19 -7.72 -13.28
CA HIS A 38 -5.92 -6.49 -13.48
C HIS A 38 -5.90 -6.13 -14.97
N ARG A 39 -6.97 -5.52 -15.49
CA ARG A 39 -7.10 -5.18 -16.92
C ARG A 39 -5.99 -4.29 -17.47
N ARG A 40 -5.31 -3.53 -16.62
CA ARG A 40 -4.16 -2.69 -16.98
C ARG A 40 -2.82 -3.46 -17.07
N GLY A 41 -2.83 -4.74 -16.70
CA GLY A 41 -1.67 -5.63 -16.83
C GLY A 41 -0.62 -5.43 -15.75
N GLN A 42 0.63 -5.29 -16.16
CA GLN A 42 1.80 -5.29 -15.28
C GLN A 42 2.03 -3.93 -14.58
N ARG A 43 2.72 -3.97 -13.44
CA ARG A 43 3.15 -2.82 -12.66
C ARG A 43 4.65 -2.88 -12.39
N TRP A 44 5.27 -1.72 -12.32
CA TRP A 44 6.56 -1.52 -11.65
C TRP A 44 6.35 -1.49 -10.14
N LEU A 45 7.08 -2.32 -9.42
CA LEU A 45 7.14 -2.39 -7.96
C LEU A 45 8.46 -1.80 -7.49
N PHE A 46 8.41 -0.56 -7.00
CA PHE A 46 9.51 0.10 -6.31
C PHE A 46 9.43 -0.28 -4.82
N ASP A 47 9.96 -1.44 -4.46
CA ASP A 47 9.96 -1.96 -3.09
C ASP A 47 10.75 -1.04 -2.14
N GLU A 48 11.91 -0.55 -2.59
CA GLU A 48 12.78 0.38 -1.85
C GLU A 48 12.28 1.84 -1.79
N TRP A 49 11.21 2.19 -2.52
CA TRP A 49 10.68 3.55 -2.44
C TRP A 49 10.14 3.86 -1.03
N ALA A 50 10.58 4.97 -0.45
CA ALA A 50 10.15 5.43 0.85
C ALA A 50 9.36 6.74 0.73
N MET A 51 8.17 6.78 1.34
CA MET A 51 7.37 7.99 1.40
C MET A 51 8.06 9.03 2.28
N GLN A 52 8.33 10.21 1.71
CA GLN A 52 8.91 11.31 2.48
C GLN A 52 7.96 11.75 3.61
N GLY A 53 8.50 11.83 4.83
CA GLY A 53 7.78 12.32 6.01
C GLY A 53 6.74 11.37 6.60
N LEU A 54 6.68 10.12 6.12
CA LEU A 54 5.89 9.05 6.76
C LEU A 54 6.39 8.83 8.19
N THR A 55 5.48 8.89 9.16
CA THR A 55 5.76 8.51 10.55
C THR A 55 4.76 7.45 11.00
N CYS A 56 5.25 6.49 11.78
CA CYS A 56 4.45 5.41 12.33
C CYS A 56 4.78 5.23 13.81
N ALA A 57 3.77 4.94 14.62
CA ALA A 57 3.93 4.54 16.01
C ALA A 57 3.09 3.29 16.26
N SER A 58 3.55 2.42 17.16
CA SER A 58 2.79 1.25 17.58
C SER A 58 2.70 1.20 19.10
N ARG A 59 1.56 0.71 19.59
CA ARG A 59 1.34 0.38 20.98
C ARG A 59 0.91 -1.07 21.04
N VAL A 60 1.72 -1.91 21.68
CA VAL A 60 1.38 -3.31 21.95
C VAL A 60 0.61 -3.39 23.27
N SER A 61 -0.43 -4.21 23.29
CA SER A 61 -1.16 -4.59 24.49
C SER A 61 -0.80 -6.03 24.84
N GLY A 62 0.34 -6.19 25.50
CA GLY A 62 0.96 -7.47 25.79
C GLY A 62 2.46 -7.31 26.01
N ASP A 63 3.19 -8.41 25.97
CA ASP A 63 4.61 -8.44 26.35
C ASP A 63 5.56 -8.42 25.15
N LEU A 64 5.05 -8.68 23.93
CA LEU A 64 5.78 -8.70 22.66
C LEU A 64 7.03 -9.62 22.66
N ASN A 65 7.07 -10.59 21.75
CA ASN A 65 8.16 -11.59 21.64
C ASN A 65 8.29 -12.56 22.84
N GLU A 66 7.32 -12.58 23.75
CA GLU A 66 7.25 -13.57 24.82
C GLU A 66 6.42 -14.78 24.40
N ARG A 67 7.11 -15.86 23.99
CA ARG A 67 6.48 -17.06 23.39
C ARG A 67 5.46 -17.79 24.27
N HIS A 68 5.42 -17.49 25.56
CA HIS A 68 4.53 -18.15 26.52
C HIS A 68 3.26 -17.33 26.77
N ASN A 69 3.18 -16.10 26.25
CA ASN A 69 2.07 -15.19 26.46
C ASN A 69 1.37 -14.88 25.13
N LEU A 70 0.04 -14.81 25.18
CA LEU A 70 -0.76 -14.35 24.06
C LEU A 70 -1.07 -12.87 24.26
N ASP A 71 -0.53 -12.01 23.39
CA ASP A 71 -0.83 -10.59 23.39
C ASP A 71 -2.31 -10.34 23.02
N ALA A 72 -2.95 -9.37 23.67
CA ALA A 72 -4.33 -8.99 23.35
C ALA A 72 -4.43 -8.27 21.99
N GLY A 73 -3.33 -7.70 21.51
CA GLY A 73 -3.24 -7.08 20.19
C GLY A 73 -2.31 -5.87 20.19
N TRP A 74 -2.44 -5.06 19.14
CA TRP A 74 -1.68 -3.84 18.97
C TRP A 74 -2.52 -2.76 18.28
N THR A 75 -2.16 -1.51 18.50
CA THR A 75 -2.65 -0.35 17.76
C THR A 75 -1.47 0.27 17.02
N VAL A 76 -1.68 0.65 15.76
CA VAL A 76 -0.71 1.42 14.97
C VAL A 76 -1.36 2.74 14.58
N GLU A 77 -0.59 3.81 14.69
CA GLU A 77 -0.88 5.13 14.17
C GLU A 77 0.08 5.43 13.02
N ILE A 78 -0.46 5.94 11.91
CA ILE A 78 0.30 6.27 10.70
C ILE A 78 -0.05 7.71 10.33
N SER A 79 0.97 8.55 10.19
CA SER A 79 0.84 9.90 9.69
C SER A 79 1.54 10.02 8.34
N MET A 80 0.76 10.43 7.33
CA MET A 80 1.20 10.60 5.95
C MET A 80 1.02 12.07 5.55
N PRO A 81 2.10 12.86 5.40
CA PRO A 81 1.98 14.22 4.93
C PRO A 81 1.59 14.23 3.44
N TRP A 82 0.76 15.19 3.04
CA TRP A 82 0.32 15.32 1.64
C TRP A 82 1.48 15.46 0.65
N SER A 83 2.58 16.11 1.05
CA SER A 83 3.79 16.21 0.24
C SER A 83 4.42 14.86 -0.08
N GLY A 84 4.39 13.91 0.85
CA GLY A 84 4.88 12.54 0.65
C GLY A 84 4.00 11.72 -0.31
N LEU A 85 2.76 12.16 -0.53
CA LEU A 85 1.79 11.52 -1.43
C LEU A 85 1.80 12.11 -2.85
N ALA A 86 2.75 13.01 -3.19
CA ALA A 86 2.78 13.72 -4.47
C ALA A 86 2.71 12.79 -5.69
N HIS A 87 3.36 11.62 -5.64
CA HIS A 87 3.30 10.64 -6.73
C HIS A 87 1.94 9.97 -6.89
N LEU A 88 1.11 9.95 -5.85
CA LEU A 88 -0.21 9.31 -5.85
C LEU A 88 -1.36 10.29 -6.14
N LEU A 89 -1.12 11.59 -5.94
CA LEU A 89 -2.12 12.63 -6.16
C LEU A 89 -2.09 13.07 -7.63
N ASP A 90 -3.26 13.34 -8.21
CA ASP A 90 -3.38 13.87 -9.58
C ASP A 90 -3.29 15.41 -9.64
N GLY A 91 -3.05 16.06 -8.49
CA GLY A 91 -3.08 17.52 -8.35
C GLY A 91 -2.47 18.01 -7.03
N PRO A 92 -2.86 19.21 -6.55
CA PRO A 92 -2.33 19.76 -5.30
C PRO A 92 -2.72 18.91 -4.09
N SER A 93 -2.14 19.24 -2.93
CA SER A 93 -2.51 18.61 -1.66
C SER A 93 -4.03 18.70 -1.43
N PRO A 94 -4.69 17.58 -1.09
CA PRO A 94 -6.11 17.55 -0.79
C PRO A 94 -6.49 18.50 0.35
N VAL A 95 -7.67 19.09 0.24
CA VAL A 95 -8.28 19.96 1.25
C VAL A 95 -9.55 19.33 1.82
N ALA A 96 -10.09 19.91 2.90
CA ALA A 96 -11.38 19.48 3.44
C ALA A 96 -12.47 19.55 2.35
N GLY A 97 -13.28 18.50 2.26
CA GLY A 97 -14.28 18.28 1.21
C GLY A 97 -13.79 17.44 0.04
N ASP A 98 -12.47 17.30 -0.16
CA ASP A 98 -11.95 16.42 -1.21
C ASP A 98 -12.23 14.95 -0.90
N ARG A 99 -12.36 14.15 -1.96
CA ARG A 99 -12.72 12.74 -1.89
C ARG A 99 -11.58 11.89 -2.45
N LEU A 100 -11.05 11.01 -1.61
CA LEU A 100 -9.96 10.10 -1.97
C LEU A 100 -10.43 8.65 -1.94
N ARG A 101 -9.90 7.84 -2.85
CA ARG A 101 -10.04 6.38 -2.76
C ARG A 101 -8.96 5.82 -1.85
N ILE A 102 -9.36 5.26 -0.71
CA ILE A 102 -8.44 4.76 0.31
C ILE A 102 -8.89 3.37 0.75
N ALA A 103 -7.96 2.42 0.73
CA ALA A 103 -8.15 1.09 1.28
C ALA A 103 -7.10 0.82 2.36
N LEU A 104 -7.48 0.01 3.34
CA LEU A 104 -6.60 -0.48 4.39
C LEU A 104 -6.66 -2.00 4.41
N ALA A 105 -5.49 -2.62 4.54
CA ALA A 105 -5.37 -4.06 4.72
C ALA A 105 -4.27 -4.40 5.74
N ARG A 106 -4.40 -5.56 6.38
CA ARG A 106 -3.48 -6.10 7.38
C ARG A 106 -3.16 -7.55 7.04
N ASN A 107 -1.89 -7.87 6.87
CA ASN A 107 -1.43 -9.25 6.83
C ASN A 107 -1.22 -9.77 8.26
N GLN A 108 -1.68 -10.99 8.52
CA GLN A 108 -1.49 -11.68 9.78
C GLN A 108 -0.95 -13.08 9.49
N VAL A 109 0.17 -13.42 10.11
CA VAL A 109 0.62 -14.81 10.19
C VAL A 109 -0.25 -15.53 11.21
N ILE A 110 -0.91 -16.60 10.77
CA ILE A 110 -1.64 -17.53 11.62
C ILE A 110 -0.75 -18.75 11.78
N ASP A 111 -0.44 -19.09 13.03
CA ASP A 111 0.23 -20.33 13.41
C ASP A 111 -0.77 -21.17 14.22
N GLN A 112 -1.27 -22.24 13.62
CA GLN A 112 -2.25 -23.12 14.23
C GLN A 112 -2.09 -24.54 13.70
N MET A 113 -2.20 -25.55 14.57
CA MET A 113 -2.20 -26.97 14.19
C MET A 113 -0.97 -27.41 13.35
N GLN A 114 0.23 -26.93 13.70
CA GLN A 114 1.47 -27.20 12.94
C GLN A 114 1.44 -26.67 11.50
N GLN A 115 0.55 -25.71 11.22
CA GLN A 115 0.50 -25.00 9.94
C GLN A 115 0.73 -23.52 10.20
N GLN A 116 1.59 -22.93 9.36
CA GLN A 116 1.82 -21.50 9.32
C GLN A 116 1.35 -20.98 7.96
N PHE A 117 0.42 -20.03 7.97
CA PHE A 117 -0.05 -19.36 6.75
C PHE A 117 -0.30 -17.88 7.02
N THR A 118 -0.25 -17.08 5.96
CA THR A 118 -0.55 -15.65 6.04
C THR A 118 -1.95 -15.40 5.53
N THR A 119 -2.78 -14.76 6.34
CA THR A 119 -4.08 -14.23 5.91
C THR A 119 -4.01 -12.72 5.72
N CYS A 120 -4.83 -12.18 4.82
CA CYS A 120 -4.96 -10.76 4.60
C CYS A 120 -6.37 -10.30 4.97
N TRP A 121 -6.46 -9.38 5.92
CA TRP A 121 -7.69 -8.73 6.34
C TRP A 121 -7.80 -7.39 5.61
N SER A 122 -8.96 -7.06 5.06
CA SER A 122 -9.17 -5.81 4.32
C SER A 122 -10.41 -5.09 4.82
N TRP A 123 -10.36 -3.75 4.86
CA TRP A 123 -11.52 -2.91 5.16
C TRP A 123 -12.62 -3.03 4.10
N HIS A 124 -12.25 -3.36 2.86
CA HIS A 124 -13.19 -3.54 1.75
C HIS A 124 -13.07 -4.95 1.17
N THR A 125 -14.14 -5.41 0.50
CA THR A 125 -14.10 -6.65 -0.26
C THR A 125 -13.14 -6.50 -1.44
N ALA A 126 -11.97 -7.13 -1.34
CA ALA A 126 -11.04 -7.25 -2.45
C ALA A 126 -11.61 -8.28 -3.44
N GLY A 127 -11.95 -7.84 -4.66
CA GLY A 127 -12.42 -8.73 -5.74
C GLY A 127 -11.29 -9.60 -6.30
N ASP A 128 -11.53 -10.23 -7.45
CA ASP A 128 -10.54 -11.13 -8.11
C ASP A 128 -9.20 -10.44 -8.41
N ALA A 129 -9.22 -9.13 -8.64
CA ALA A 129 -8.04 -8.31 -8.86
C ALA A 129 -7.27 -7.96 -7.55
N GLY A 130 -7.74 -8.47 -6.40
CA GLY A 130 -7.13 -8.35 -5.09
C GLY A 130 -7.05 -6.91 -4.58
N LEU A 131 -6.09 -6.66 -3.70
CA LEU A 131 -5.85 -5.34 -3.08
C LEU A 131 -5.25 -4.32 -4.05
N TYR A 132 -4.91 -4.68 -5.28
CA TYR A 132 -4.19 -3.81 -6.20
C TYR A 132 -5.07 -3.30 -7.35
N ALA A 133 -6.36 -3.11 -7.07
CA ALA A 133 -7.37 -2.56 -7.98
C ALA A 133 -8.02 -1.30 -7.35
N PRO A 134 -7.37 -0.12 -7.50
CA PRO A 134 -7.78 1.09 -6.80
C PRO A 134 -9.20 1.57 -7.11
N GLU A 135 -9.80 1.18 -8.24
CA GLU A 135 -11.20 1.47 -8.56
C GLU A 135 -12.20 0.91 -7.54
N GLY A 136 -11.85 -0.19 -6.86
CA GLY A 136 -12.68 -0.85 -5.86
C GLY A 136 -12.53 -0.29 -4.44
N TYR A 137 -11.60 0.63 -4.22
CA TYR A 137 -11.37 1.18 -2.89
C TYR A 137 -12.55 2.04 -2.41
N PRO A 138 -12.86 2.02 -1.10
CA PRO A 138 -13.79 2.95 -0.49
C PRO A 138 -13.41 4.41 -0.77
N VAL A 139 -14.43 5.27 -0.93
CA VAL A 139 -14.24 6.71 -1.06
C VAL A 139 -14.37 7.37 0.30
N VAL A 140 -13.31 8.03 0.74
CA VAL A 140 -13.25 8.79 1.99
C VAL A 140 -13.31 10.28 1.66
N GLU A 141 -14.20 11.00 2.33
CA GLU A 141 -14.26 12.46 2.29
C GLU A 141 -13.41 13.03 3.43
N LEU A 142 -12.54 13.98 3.10
CA LEU A 142 -11.69 14.64 4.08
C LEU A 142 -12.51 15.66 4.87
N ARG A 143 -12.53 15.52 6.20
CA ARG A 143 -13.26 16.42 7.11
C ARG A 143 -12.28 17.35 7.83
N SER A 144 -12.78 18.54 8.15
CA SER A 144 -12.08 19.56 8.97
C SER A 144 -11.95 19.15 10.42
#